data_AF-A0A2V7WDE3-F1
#
_entry.id   AF-A0A2V7WDE3-F1
#
_cell.length_a   1.000
_cell.length_b   1.000
_cell.length_c   1.000
_cell.angle_alpha   90.00
_cell.angle_beta   90.00
_cell.angle_gamma   90.00
#
_symmetry.space_group_name_H-M   'P 1'
#
loop_
_entity.id
_entity.type
_entity.pdbx_description
1 polymer ?
#
loop_
_entity_poly.entity_id
_entity_poly.type
_entity_poly.pdbx_seq_one_letter_code
_entity_poly.pdbx_strand_id
1 'polypeptide(L)'
;MKRWVRWVLALALAMTGIDAQPGDPPHLSLVPWKIYEAGEDAHTPLVLFWIPASRDEVRHSDMLTSDELTLYSSQCVAMRVVRSDDAALLEKLGVDGEFPLAILADSDHHVIARVDNKEGTLLLDEVEEMVRAEIDRRVSEADTLLDDAREKTEAGAIDDAIALYRAVWDQRCTCPRQARDAQRALKKLKAR
;
A
#
# COMPACT_ATOMS: atom_id res chain seq x y z
N MET A 1 -60.97 34.56 -22.24
CA MET A 1 -61.43 35.96 -22.21
C MET A 1 -60.57 36.73 -21.20
N LYS A 2 -60.00 37.88 -21.62
CA LYS A 2 -59.43 39.00 -20.81
C LYS A 2 -58.30 38.64 -19.80
N ARG A 3 -57.00 38.89 -20.01
CA ARG A 3 -56.24 40.09 -20.43
C ARG A 3 -56.21 41.17 -19.31
N TRP A 4 -55.00 41.64 -18.96
CA TRP A 4 -54.57 42.90 -18.26
C TRP A 4 -54.04 42.73 -16.82
N VAL A 5 -52.96 43.38 -16.33
CA VAL A 5 -51.93 44.30 -16.86
C VAL A 5 -50.74 44.35 -15.86
N ARG A 6 -49.55 44.65 -16.40
CA ARG A 6 -48.22 44.91 -15.80
C ARG A 6 -48.14 46.03 -14.75
N TRP A 7 -47.18 45.89 -13.80
CA TRP A 7 -46.21 46.90 -13.30
C TRP A 7 -45.01 46.10 -12.73
N VAL A 8 -43.82 46.00 -13.35
CA VAL A 8 -42.67 46.93 -13.50
C VAL A 8 -41.89 47.25 -12.21
N LEU A 9 -40.71 46.62 -12.15
CA LEU A 9 -39.41 46.96 -11.52
C LEU A 9 -39.31 47.34 -10.03
N ALA A 10 -38.49 46.55 -9.32
CA ALA A 10 -37.33 47.09 -8.60
C ALA A 10 -36.15 46.10 -8.72
N LEU A 11 -35.18 46.50 -9.53
CA LEU A 11 -33.86 45.89 -9.63
C LEU A 11 -33.05 46.40 -8.44
N ALA A 12 -32.59 45.52 -7.55
CA ALA A 12 -31.52 45.85 -6.62
C ALA A 12 -30.53 44.68 -6.63
N LEU A 13 -29.37 44.97 -7.21
CA LEU A 13 -28.14 44.21 -7.06
C LEU A 13 -27.93 43.87 -5.57
N ALA A 14 -27.82 42.59 -5.26
CA ALA A 14 -26.91 42.13 -4.23
C ALA A 14 -26.04 41.06 -4.88
N MET A 15 -24.78 41.43 -5.02
CA MET A 15 -23.72 40.65 -5.61
C MET A 15 -23.66 39.26 -4.98
N THR A 16 -23.40 38.28 -5.84
CA THR A 16 -22.99 36.92 -5.53
C THR A 16 -21.87 36.90 -4.50
N GLY A 17 -22.23 36.76 -3.22
CA GLY A 17 -21.35 36.17 -2.23
C GLY A 17 -21.34 34.67 -2.51
N ILE A 18 -20.41 34.22 -3.34
CA ILE A 18 -19.90 32.85 -3.21
C ILE A 18 -19.21 32.87 -1.86
N ASP A 19 -19.91 32.38 -0.83
CA ASP A 19 -19.24 32.02 0.41
C ASP A 19 -18.17 31.00 0.01
N ALA A 20 -16.92 31.46 0.01
CA ALA A 20 -15.77 30.60 -0.03
C ALA A 20 -15.82 29.79 1.27
N GLN A 21 -16.48 28.64 1.20
CA GLN A 21 -16.37 27.64 2.24
C GLN A 21 -14.87 27.40 2.43
N PRO A 22 -14.32 27.59 3.64
CA PRO A 22 -12.92 27.26 3.88
C PRO A 22 -12.75 25.81 3.44
N GLY A 23 -11.96 25.60 2.38
CA GLY A 23 -11.65 24.26 1.91
C GLY A 23 -11.10 23.49 3.11
N ASP A 24 -11.55 22.25 3.28
CA ASP A 24 -11.03 21.39 4.33
C ASP A 24 -9.48 21.48 4.33
N PRO A 25 -8.84 21.62 5.50
CA PRO A 25 -7.40 21.66 5.56
C PRO A 25 -6.85 20.43 4.83
N PRO A 26 -5.76 20.58 4.05
CA PRO A 26 -5.23 19.48 3.25
C PRO A 26 -5.03 18.26 4.14
N HIS A 27 -5.66 17.16 3.78
CA HIS A 27 -5.43 15.89 4.44
C HIS A 27 -3.98 15.49 4.21
N LEU A 28 -3.14 15.66 5.22
CA LEU A 28 -1.77 15.17 5.21
C LEU A 28 -1.79 13.69 5.59
N SER A 29 -1.59 12.80 4.62
CA SER A 29 -1.42 11.37 4.87
C SER A 29 -0.01 11.10 5.36
N LEU A 30 0.11 11.00 6.67
CA LEU A 30 1.37 10.62 7.31
C LEU A 30 1.57 9.12 7.21
N VAL A 31 2.69 8.72 6.61
CA VAL A 31 3.07 7.32 6.51
C VAL A 31 3.44 6.81 7.91
N PRO A 32 2.93 5.66 8.37
CA PRO A 32 3.10 5.19 9.75
C PRO A 32 4.48 4.54 9.98
N TRP A 33 5.55 5.30 9.73
CA TRP A 33 6.92 4.85 9.94
C TRP A 33 7.20 4.53 11.41
N LYS A 34 7.75 3.34 11.65
CA LYS A 34 8.27 2.94 12.95
C LYS A 34 9.77 2.71 12.87
N ILE A 35 10.53 3.21 13.85
CA ILE A 35 11.97 2.91 13.94
C ILE A 35 12.12 1.40 14.11
N TYR A 36 13.02 0.80 13.33
CA TYR A 36 13.36 -0.61 13.49
C TYR A 36 14.13 -0.82 14.80
N GLU A 37 13.69 -1.80 15.58
CA GLU A 37 14.36 -2.26 16.78
C GLU A 37 14.72 -3.74 16.60
N ALA A 38 15.98 -4.09 16.90
CA ALA A 38 16.46 -5.45 16.74
C ALA A 38 15.64 -6.43 17.61
N GLY A 39 15.15 -7.50 16.99
CA GLY A 39 14.30 -8.50 17.64
C GLY A 39 12.80 -8.21 17.56
N GLU A 40 12.39 -7.09 16.97
CA GLU A 40 10.99 -6.84 16.65
C GLU A 40 10.62 -7.48 15.29
N ASP A 41 9.68 -8.44 15.32
CA ASP A 41 9.07 -8.97 14.11
C ASP A 41 7.94 -8.03 13.65
N ALA A 42 7.93 -7.70 12.36
CA ALA A 42 6.87 -6.89 11.77
C ALA A 42 5.54 -7.63 11.69
N HIS A 43 5.53 -8.97 11.79
CA HIS A 43 4.35 -9.84 11.67
C HIS A 43 3.51 -9.56 10.40
N THR A 44 4.15 -9.08 9.35
CA THR A 44 3.55 -8.73 8.06
C THR A 44 4.29 -9.43 6.93
N PRO A 45 3.61 -9.78 5.83
CA PRO A 45 4.23 -10.49 4.70
C PRO A 45 5.25 -9.64 3.93
N LEU A 46 5.21 -8.31 4.08
CA LEU A 46 6.10 -7.36 3.46
C LEU A 46 6.58 -6.34 4.49
N VAL A 47 7.83 -5.92 4.35
CA VAL A 47 8.45 -4.85 5.13
C VAL A 47 9.19 -3.92 4.18
N LEU A 48 8.82 -2.64 4.20
CA LEU A 48 9.55 -1.56 3.54
C LEU A 48 10.49 -0.93 4.55
N PHE A 49 11.79 -1.12 4.34
CA PHE A 49 12.85 -0.47 5.08
C PHE A 49 13.29 0.80 4.36
N TRP A 50 13.22 1.94 5.05
CA TRP A 50 13.85 3.19 4.65
C TRP A 50 15.10 3.40 5.49
N ILE A 51 16.24 3.56 4.83
CA ILE A 51 17.53 3.82 5.47
C ILE A 51 17.97 5.24 5.09
N PRO A 52 17.66 6.25 5.91
CA PRO A 52 18.05 7.63 5.66
C PRO A 52 19.56 7.83 5.84
N ALA A 53 20.12 8.81 5.15
CA ALA A 53 21.49 9.27 5.36
C ALA A 53 21.69 9.92 6.73
N SER A 54 20.66 10.59 7.25
CA SER A 54 20.74 11.25 8.55
C SER A 54 19.38 11.45 9.22
N ARG A 55 19.41 11.82 10.51
CA ARG A 55 18.21 12.22 11.25
C ARG A 55 17.57 13.50 10.72
N ASP A 56 18.35 14.35 10.05
CA ASP A 56 17.84 15.59 9.48
C ASP A 56 17.04 15.32 8.20
N GLU A 57 17.53 14.39 7.37
CA GLU A 57 16.79 13.91 6.20
C GLU A 57 15.42 13.36 6.59
N VAL A 58 15.35 12.58 7.67
CA VAL A 58 14.08 12.02 8.15
C VAL A 58 13.02 13.10 8.38
N ARG A 59 13.41 14.31 8.79
CA ARG A 59 12.47 15.40 9.10
C ARG A 59 11.96 16.15 7.87
N HIS A 60 12.69 16.08 6.77
CA HIS A 60 12.44 16.87 5.56
C HIS A 60 12.12 16.01 4.33
N SER A 61 12.19 14.68 4.48
CA SER A 61 11.94 13.74 3.39
C SER A 61 10.45 13.66 3.05
N ASP A 62 10.16 13.64 1.75
CA ASP A 62 8.82 13.38 1.21
C ASP A 62 8.31 11.98 1.60
N MET A 63 9.20 11.07 1.99
CA MET A 63 8.84 9.74 2.51
C MET A 63 7.90 9.82 3.72
N LEU A 64 7.88 10.94 4.47
CA LEU A 64 6.96 11.13 5.60
C LEU A 64 5.49 11.27 5.17
N THR A 65 5.23 11.74 3.94
CA THR A 65 3.90 12.09 3.47
C THR A 65 3.63 11.46 2.11
N SER A 66 2.84 10.39 2.09
CA SER A 66 2.43 9.70 0.87
C SER A 66 1.10 9.00 1.09
N ASP A 67 0.13 9.29 0.24
CA ASP A 67 -1.16 8.60 0.22
C ASP A 67 -0.97 7.11 -0.13
N GLU A 68 -0.06 6.80 -1.04
CA GLU A 68 0.16 5.44 -1.54
C GLU A 68 0.86 4.56 -0.50
N LEU A 69 1.95 5.04 0.10
CA LEU A 69 2.60 4.32 1.20
C LEU A 69 1.65 4.17 2.40
N THR A 70 0.81 5.18 2.68
CA THR A 70 -0.23 5.06 3.71
C THR A 70 -1.23 3.96 3.36
N LEU A 71 -1.69 3.87 2.11
CA LEU A 71 -2.54 2.78 1.63
C LEU A 71 -1.85 1.42 1.76
N TYR A 72 -0.59 1.28 1.32
CA TYR A 72 0.15 0.02 1.41
C TYR A 72 0.38 -0.43 2.85
N SER A 73 0.51 0.51 3.79
CA SER A 73 0.58 0.15 5.21
C SER A 73 -0.67 -0.58 5.71
N SER A 74 -1.85 -0.23 5.16
CA SER A 74 -3.11 -0.94 5.45
C SER A 74 -3.21 -2.30 4.75
N GLN A 75 -2.35 -2.57 3.77
CA GLN A 75 -2.24 -3.83 3.02
C GLN A 75 -1.14 -4.74 3.58
N CYS A 76 -0.81 -4.57 4.86
CA CYS A 76 0.18 -5.36 5.59
C CYS A 76 1.60 -5.24 4.96
N VAL A 77 1.96 -4.01 4.55
CA VAL A 77 3.35 -3.61 4.34
C VAL A 77 3.82 -2.84 5.59
N ALA A 78 4.74 -3.40 6.36
CA ALA A 78 5.26 -2.70 7.53
C ALA A 78 6.26 -1.61 7.11
N MET A 79 6.08 -0.40 7.61
CA MET A 79 6.92 0.75 7.31
C MET A 79 7.99 0.93 8.39
N ARG A 80 9.26 0.68 8.04
CA ARG A 80 10.37 0.68 9.00
C ARG A 80 11.46 1.67 8.63
N VAL A 81 11.89 2.48 9.60
CA VAL A 81 13.07 3.33 9.46
C VAL A 81 14.25 2.64 10.14
N VAL A 82 15.29 2.35 9.37
CA VAL A 82 16.52 1.73 9.89
C VAL A 82 17.57 2.80 10.05
N ARG A 83 18.29 2.81 11.16
CA ARG A 83 19.40 3.75 11.33
C ARG A 83 20.57 3.32 10.45
N SER A 84 21.22 4.28 9.81
CA SER A 84 22.41 4.03 8.99
C SER A 84 23.62 3.47 9.77
N ASP A 85 23.57 3.47 11.10
CA ASP A 85 24.57 2.86 11.99
C ASP A 85 24.20 1.45 12.48
N ASP A 86 23.07 0.88 12.07
CA ASP A 86 22.66 -0.49 12.39
C ASP A 86 23.35 -1.52 11.47
N ALA A 87 24.66 -1.70 11.66
CA ALA A 87 25.48 -2.56 10.81
C ALA A 87 24.95 -4.01 10.70
N ALA A 88 24.33 -4.54 11.77
CA ALA A 88 23.84 -5.92 11.78
C ALA A 88 22.65 -6.12 10.85
N LEU A 89 21.67 -5.20 10.87
CA LEU A 89 20.56 -5.27 9.93
C LEU A 89 21.00 -4.94 8.50
N LEU A 90 21.87 -3.95 8.32
CA LEU A 90 22.37 -3.58 6.99
C LEU A 90 23.11 -4.73 6.31
N GLU A 91 23.96 -5.46 7.05
CA GLU A 91 24.61 -6.67 6.55
C GLU A 91 23.58 -7.74 6.16
N LYS A 92 22.55 -7.96 7.00
CA LYS A 92 21.48 -8.93 6.72
C LYS A 92 20.70 -8.57 5.45
N LEU A 93 20.47 -7.28 5.22
CA LEU A 93 19.79 -6.75 4.03
C LEU A 93 20.71 -6.66 2.81
N GLY A 94 21.98 -7.07 2.91
CA GLY A 94 22.95 -6.99 1.83
C GLY A 94 23.20 -5.55 1.37
N VAL A 95 23.12 -4.60 2.30
CA VAL A 95 23.29 -3.17 2.02
C VAL A 95 24.74 -2.80 2.10
N ASP A 96 25.32 -2.61 0.94
CA ASP A 96 26.50 -1.81 0.71
C ASP A 96 26.10 -0.50 0.02
N GLY A 97 26.73 0.62 0.40
CA GLY A 97 26.66 1.84 -0.38
C GLY A 97 26.22 3.10 0.35
N GLU A 98 25.77 4.05 -0.46
CA GLU A 98 25.44 5.42 -0.06
C GLU A 98 23.98 5.51 0.36
N PHE A 99 23.75 6.25 1.43
CA PHE A 99 22.42 6.58 1.92
C PHE A 99 21.97 7.94 1.38
N PRO A 100 20.66 8.18 1.20
CA PRO A 100 19.55 7.31 1.59
C PRO A 100 19.24 6.17 0.61
N LEU A 101 18.49 5.16 1.05
CA LEU A 101 17.94 4.12 0.18
C LEU A 101 16.70 3.45 0.80
N ALA A 102 15.96 2.71 -0.02
CA ALA A 102 14.82 1.90 0.41
C ALA A 102 14.94 0.46 -0.05
N ILE A 103 14.45 -0.47 0.78
CA ILE A 103 14.47 -1.92 0.52
C ILE A 103 13.10 -2.47 0.84
N LEU A 104 12.55 -3.22 -0.10
CA LEU A 104 11.38 -4.06 0.13
C LEU A 104 11.85 -5.49 0.38
N ALA A 105 11.40 -6.07 1.48
CA ALA A 105 11.74 -7.43 1.88
C ALA A 105 10.50 -8.20 2.37
N ASP A 106 10.62 -9.53 2.45
CA ASP A 106 9.67 -10.37 3.15
C ASP A 106 9.86 -10.32 4.68
N SER A 107 9.03 -11.07 5.43
CA SER A 107 9.11 -11.16 6.89
C SER A 107 10.43 -11.74 7.41
N ASP A 108 11.11 -12.55 6.60
CA ASP A 108 12.39 -13.18 6.98
C ASP A 108 13.59 -12.27 6.67
N HIS A 109 13.32 -11.09 6.11
CA HIS A 109 14.28 -10.11 5.59
C HIS A 109 15.00 -10.56 4.31
N HIS A 110 14.40 -11.45 3.52
CA HIS A 110 14.88 -11.67 2.16
C HIS A 110 14.49 -10.48 1.30
N VAL A 111 15.50 -9.86 0.68
CA VAL A 111 15.31 -8.69 -0.18
C VAL A 111 14.55 -9.10 -1.44
N ILE A 112 13.44 -8.40 -1.69
CA ILE A 112 12.60 -8.52 -2.88
C ILE A 112 13.03 -7.49 -3.92
N ALA A 113 13.21 -6.23 -3.49
CA ALA A 113 13.59 -5.12 -4.35
C ALA A 113 14.30 -4.02 -3.55
N ARG A 114 15.02 -3.14 -4.24
CA ARG A 114 15.79 -2.03 -3.68
C ARG A 114 15.69 -0.81 -4.59
N VAL A 115 15.65 0.37 -3.97
CA VAL A 115 15.78 1.68 -4.62
C VAL A 115 16.93 2.42 -3.95
N ASP A 116 17.95 2.73 -4.72
CA ASP A 116 19.08 3.54 -4.29
C ASP A 116 18.79 5.04 -4.45
N ASN A 117 19.50 5.89 -3.71
CA ASN A 117 19.43 7.33 -3.97
C ASN A 117 19.99 7.68 -5.35
N LYS A 118 19.51 8.80 -5.87
CA LYS A 118 20.11 9.53 -6.98
C LYS A 118 20.69 10.82 -6.43
N GLU A 119 22.02 10.96 -6.51
CA GLU A 119 22.74 12.16 -6.07
C GLU A 119 22.42 12.55 -4.61
N GLY A 120 22.34 11.55 -3.71
CA GLY A 120 22.04 11.76 -2.29
C GLY A 120 20.57 11.99 -1.97
N THR A 121 19.67 11.86 -2.96
CA THR A 121 18.21 11.98 -2.75
C THR A 121 17.52 10.66 -3.09
N LEU A 122 16.72 10.14 -2.15
CA LEU A 122 15.82 9.02 -2.41
C LEU A 122 14.51 9.56 -3.00
N LEU A 123 14.14 9.09 -4.19
CA LEU A 123 12.94 9.56 -4.87
C LEU A 123 11.71 8.75 -4.42
N LEU A 124 10.68 9.46 -3.93
CA LEU A 124 9.46 8.84 -3.39
C LEU A 124 8.71 8.01 -4.45
N ASP A 125 8.61 8.52 -5.67
CA ASP A 125 7.90 7.88 -6.79
C ASP A 125 8.50 6.51 -7.14
N GLU A 126 9.82 6.37 -7.09
CA GLU A 126 10.50 5.09 -7.31
C GLU A 126 10.24 4.10 -6.19
N VAL A 127 10.14 4.57 -4.94
CA VAL A 127 9.80 3.71 -3.80
C VAL A 127 8.34 3.27 -3.88
N GLU A 128 7.42 4.18 -4.21
CA GLU A 128 6.01 3.86 -4.42
C GLU A 128 5.82 2.85 -5.55
N GLU A 129 6.49 3.03 -6.69
CA GLU A 129 6.47 2.08 -7.81
C GLU A 129 7.03 0.71 -7.43
N MET A 130 8.13 0.67 -6.67
CA MET A 130 8.70 -0.61 -6.17
C MET A 130 7.68 -1.39 -5.35
N VAL A 131 6.96 -0.72 -4.43
CA VAL A 131 5.94 -1.38 -3.60
C VAL A 131 4.72 -1.78 -4.45
N ARG A 132 4.27 -0.91 -5.35
CA ARG A 132 3.17 -1.18 -6.29
C ARG A 132 3.44 -2.43 -7.11
N ALA A 133 4.61 -2.51 -7.74
CA ALA A 133 4.99 -3.63 -8.59
C ALA A 133 4.96 -4.97 -7.84
N GLU A 134 5.40 -5.00 -6.58
CA GLU A 134 5.36 -6.20 -5.75
C GLU A 134 3.93 -6.59 -5.36
N ILE A 135 3.08 -5.61 -5.02
CA ILE A 135 1.66 -5.87 -4.72
C ILE A 135 0.94 -6.42 -5.97
N ASP A 136 1.18 -5.83 -7.14
CA ASP A 136 0.59 -6.27 -8.41
C ASP A 136 1.07 -7.68 -8.81
N ARG A 137 2.35 -7.99 -8.57
CA ARG A 137 2.88 -9.35 -8.75
C ARG A 137 2.14 -10.36 -7.89
N ARG A 138 1.97 -10.09 -6.59
CA ARG A 138 1.23 -10.97 -5.67
C ARG A 138 -0.24 -11.13 -6.06
N VAL A 139 -0.87 -10.05 -6.51
CA VAL A 139 -2.24 -10.10 -7.03
C VAL A 139 -2.34 -11.03 -8.23
N SER A 140 -1.40 -10.93 -9.17
CA SER A 140 -1.36 -11.78 -10.37
C SER A 140 -1.13 -13.25 -10.03
N GLU A 141 -0.26 -13.53 -9.06
CA GLU A 141 -0.03 -14.88 -8.53
C GLU A 141 -1.27 -15.45 -7.84
N ALA A 142 -1.96 -14.63 -7.04
CA ALA A 142 -3.19 -15.03 -6.38
C ALA A 142 -4.32 -15.31 -7.39
N ASP A 143 -4.42 -14.55 -8.48
CA ASP A 143 -5.36 -14.81 -9.57
C ASP A 143 -5.04 -16.14 -10.28
N THR A 144 -3.76 -16.42 -10.54
CA THR A 144 -3.32 -17.72 -11.11
C THR A 144 -3.70 -18.90 -10.21
N LEU A 145 -3.43 -18.78 -8.90
CA LEU A 145 -3.80 -19.81 -7.92
C LEU A 145 -5.33 -20.03 -7.85
N LEU A 146 -6.14 -18.98 -8.02
CA LEU A 146 -7.59 -19.09 -8.07
C LEU A 146 -8.05 -19.86 -9.32
N ASP A 147 -7.43 -19.62 -10.47
CA ASP A 147 -7.75 -20.34 -11.70
C ASP A 147 -7.34 -21.81 -11.61
N ASP A 148 -6.13 -22.11 -11.13
CA ASP A 148 -5.69 -23.48 -10.86
C ASP A 148 -6.63 -24.20 -9.89
N ALA A 149 -7.08 -23.52 -8.82
CA ALA A 149 -8.02 -24.10 -7.85
C ALA A 149 -9.39 -24.42 -8.47
N ARG A 150 -9.85 -23.63 -9.44
CA ARG A 150 -11.09 -23.91 -10.19
C ARG A 150 -10.92 -25.14 -11.07
N GLU A 151 -9.82 -25.23 -11.83
CA GLU A 151 -9.52 -26.39 -12.66
C GLU A 151 -9.43 -27.68 -11.83
N LYS A 152 -8.77 -27.64 -10.66
CA LYS A 152 -8.70 -28.78 -9.73
C LYS A 152 -10.08 -29.18 -9.22
N THR A 153 -10.96 -28.21 -8.95
CA THR A 153 -12.33 -28.48 -8.53
C THR A 153 -13.13 -29.20 -9.63
N GLU A 154 -13.00 -28.75 -10.88
CA GLU A 154 -13.65 -29.34 -12.05
C GLU A 154 -13.15 -30.75 -12.35
N ALA A 155 -11.85 -30.98 -12.15
CA ALA A 155 -11.21 -32.29 -12.27
C ALA A 155 -11.53 -33.25 -11.10
N GLY A 156 -12.27 -32.81 -10.08
CA GLY A 156 -12.60 -33.61 -8.89
C GLY A 156 -11.45 -33.78 -7.89
N ALA A 157 -10.32 -33.09 -8.09
CA ALA A 157 -9.19 -33.04 -7.16
C ALA A 157 -9.47 -32.03 -6.04
N ILE A 158 -10.45 -32.34 -5.17
CA ILE A 158 -10.99 -31.40 -4.19
C ILE A 158 -9.94 -30.98 -3.14
N ASP A 159 -9.10 -31.90 -2.67
CA ASP A 159 -8.09 -31.58 -1.66
C ASP A 159 -7.03 -30.61 -2.21
N ASP A 160 -6.58 -30.81 -3.46
CA ASP A 160 -5.69 -29.89 -4.16
C ASP A 160 -6.32 -28.49 -4.31
N ALA A 161 -7.59 -28.43 -4.72
CA ALA A 161 -8.32 -27.17 -4.84
C ALA A 161 -8.42 -26.44 -3.50
N ILE A 162 -8.72 -27.17 -2.41
CA ILE A 162 -8.79 -26.60 -1.06
C ILE A 162 -7.43 -26.03 -0.64
N ALA A 163 -6.32 -26.73 -0.94
CA ALA A 163 -4.98 -26.25 -0.62
C ALA A 163 -4.68 -24.93 -1.34
N LEU A 164 -4.98 -24.84 -2.64
CA LEU A 164 -4.78 -23.61 -3.43
C LEU A 164 -5.65 -22.44 -2.94
N TYR A 165 -6.94 -22.66 -2.67
CA TYR A 165 -7.78 -21.61 -2.11
C TYR A 165 -7.32 -21.14 -0.71
N ARG A 166 -6.78 -22.03 0.12
CA ARG A 166 -6.19 -21.64 1.42
C ARG A 166 -4.95 -20.77 1.22
N ALA A 167 -4.07 -21.14 0.28
CA ALA A 167 -2.90 -20.33 -0.04
C ALA A 167 -3.27 -18.89 -0.47
N VAL A 168 -4.34 -18.73 -1.26
CA VAL A 168 -4.88 -17.40 -1.61
C VAL A 168 -5.47 -16.68 -0.39
N TRP A 169 -6.19 -17.40 0.47
CA TRP A 169 -6.76 -16.83 1.70
C TRP A 169 -5.70 -16.34 2.71
N ASP A 170 -4.56 -16.99 2.77
CA ASP A 170 -3.47 -16.60 3.65
C ASP A 170 -2.86 -15.25 3.25
N GLN A 171 -3.03 -14.85 1.98
CA GLN A 171 -2.62 -13.55 1.42
C GLN A 171 -3.70 -12.45 1.54
N ARG A 172 -4.78 -12.66 2.33
CA ARG A 172 -5.92 -11.73 2.46
C ARG A 172 -5.59 -10.28 2.80
N CYS A 173 -4.44 -10.05 3.41
CA CYS A 173 -3.91 -8.74 3.74
C CYS A 173 -3.55 -7.93 2.49
N THR A 174 -2.73 -8.52 1.62
CA THR A 174 -2.21 -7.89 0.40
C THR A 174 -3.17 -8.06 -0.78
N CYS A 175 -3.94 -9.15 -0.81
CA CYS A 175 -4.85 -9.51 -1.89
C CYS A 175 -6.31 -9.68 -1.40
N PRO A 176 -6.94 -8.63 -0.83
CA PRO A 176 -8.24 -8.75 -0.16
C PRO A 176 -9.40 -9.12 -1.10
N ARG A 177 -9.30 -8.81 -2.39
CA ARG A 177 -10.30 -9.21 -3.39
C ARG A 177 -10.23 -10.71 -3.65
N GLN A 178 -9.06 -11.22 -3.99
CA GLN A 178 -8.80 -12.63 -4.30
C GLN A 178 -9.11 -13.52 -3.09
N ALA A 179 -8.71 -13.10 -1.90
CA ALA A 179 -9.03 -13.83 -0.68
C ALA A 179 -10.54 -13.95 -0.44
N ARG A 180 -11.35 -12.92 -0.74
CA ARG A 180 -12.82 -13.03 -0.62
C ARG A 180 -13.39 -14.09 -1.58
N ASP A 181 -12.85 -14.18 -2.78
CA ASP A 181 -13.28 -15.19 -3.75
C ASP A 181 -12.85 -16.60 -3.34
N ALA A 182 -11.61 -16.77 -2.85
CA ALA A 182 -11.15 -18.01 -2.26
C ALA A 182 -12.01 -18.45 -1.06
N GLN A 183 -12.36 -17.52 -0.17
CA GLN A 183 -13.22 -17.79 0.98
C GLN A 183 -14.61 -18.29 0.56
N ARG A 184 -15.20 -17.68 -0.47
CA ARG A 184 -16.50 -18.11 -1.01
C ARG A 184 -16.41 -19.51 -1.61
N ALA A 185 -15.35 -19.80 -2.36
CA ALA A 185 -15.14 -21.13 -2.93
C ALA A 185 -14.95 -22.20 -1.85
N LEU A 186 -14.11 -21.94 -0.84
CA LEU A 186 -13.91 -22.83 0.31
C LEU A 186 -15.22 -23.14 1.05
N LYS A 187 -16.10 -22.14 1.23
CA LYS A 187 -17.42 -22.34 1.85
C LYS A 187 -18.30 -23.27 1.01
N LYS A 188 -18.29 -23.12 -0.32
CA LYS A 188 -19.04 -24.00 -1.24
C LYS A 188 -18.52 -25.44 -1.19
N LEU A 189 -17.20 -25.64 -1.18
CA LEU A 189 -16.59 -26.96 -1.14
C LEU A 189 -16.88 -27.70 0.18
N LYS A 190 -16.91 -26.99 1.31
CA LYS A 190 -17.26 -27.58 2.63
C LYS A 190 -18.75 -27.94 2.78
N ALA A 191 -19.61 -27.36 1.96
CA ALA A 191 -21.05 -27.62 1.99
C ALA A 191 -21.46 -28.82 1.09
N ARG A 192 -20.50 -29.39 0.36
CA ARG A 192 -20.67 -30.53 -0.54
C ARG A 192 -20.29 -31.82 0.17
#